data_AF-A0A7J4PXN9-F1
#
_entry.id   AF-A0A7J4PXN9-F1
#
_cell.length_a   1.000
_cell.length_b   1.000
_cell.length_c   1.000
_cell.angle_alpha   90.00
_cell.angle_beta   90.00
_cell.angle_gamma   90.00
#
_symmetry.space_group_name_H-M   'P 1'
#
loop_
_entity.id
_entity.type
_entity.pdbx_description
1 polymer ?
#
loop_
_entity_poly.entity_id
_entity_poly.type
_entity_poly.pdbx_seq_one_letter_code
_entity_poly.pdbx_strand_id
1 'polypeptide(L)'
;MSTTSGRIKKEFTYRGYTVEELSSMSLWPAEDPSAPSVITLLPSRARRSMARGFSVENEHFLSRVRRSNGRTVRTHRRDMPILPEFVGKTISVYSGQTFVPVEIKPEMIGHYLGEFAITRRGVAHSGPGVGATRSSKHVPLK
;
A
#
# COMPACT_ATOMS: atom_id res chain seq x y z
N MET A 1 16.40 -40.40 16.25
CA MET A 1 16.41 -38.97 16.65
C MET A 1 15.98 -38.18 15.42
N SER A 2 14.75 -37.67 15.39
CA SER A 2 14.23 -36.91 14.25
C SER A 2 14.82 -35.51 14.23
N THR A 3 15.63 -35.20 13.21
CA THR A 3 16.14 -33.86 12.91
C THR A 3 15.00 -33.02 12.35
N THR A 4 14.27 -32.32 13.22
CA THR A 4 13.34 -31.28 12.80
C THR A 4 14.17 -30.09 12.28
N SER A 5 14.38 -30.04 10.96
CA SER A 5 15.00 -28.88 10.31
C SER A 5 14.14 -27.65 10.58
N GLY A 6 14.68 -26.68 11.31
CA GLY A 6 14.03 -25.40 11.57
C GLY A 6 13.62 -24.71 10.26
N ARG A 7 12.45 -24.07 10.26
CA ARG A 7 11.91 -23.35 9.11
C ARG A 7 12.78 -22.12 8.85
N ILE A 8 13.66 -22.18 7.85
CA ILE A 8 14.47 -21.02 7.41
C ILE A 8 13.51 -19.91 6.97
N LYS A 9 13.59 -18.72 7.60
CA LYS A 9 12.85 -17.55 7.13
C LYS A 9 13.35 -17.20 5.73
N LYS A 10 12.48 -17.36 4.73
CA LYS A 10 12.79 -16.89 3.38
C LYS A 10 12.84 -15.36 3.41
N GLU A 11 13.96 -14.81 2.97
CA GLU A 11 14.08 -13.37 2.76
C GLU A 11 13.13 -12.95 1.63
N PHE A 12 12.45 -11.82 1.83
CA PHE A 12 11.53 -11.31 0.82
C PHE A 12 12.33 -10.68 -0.32
N THR A 13 12.04 -11.14 -1.54
CA THR A 13 12.59 -10.57 -2.77
C THR A 13 11.46 -10.08 -3.66
N TYR A 14 11.65 -8.92 -4.26
CA TYR A 14 10.73 -8.35 -5.24
C TYR A 14 11.39 -8.37 -6.61
N ARG A 15 10.84 -9.20 -7.52
CA ARG A 15 11.41 -9.43 -8.86
C ARG A 15 12.91 -9.77 -8.86
N GLY A 16 13.36 -10.51 -7.84
CA GLY A 16 14.75 -10.93 -7.71
C GLY A 16 15.65 -10.00 -6.89
N TYR A 17 15.16 -8.85 -6.45
CA TYR A 17 15.93 -7.88 -5.65
C TYR A 17 15.51 -7.90 -4.18
N THR A 18 16.45 -7.70 -3.27
CA THR A 18 16.18 -7.51 -1.84
C THR A 18 15.62 -6.11 -1.57
N VAL A 19 15.03 -5.92 -0.39
CA VAL A 19 14.48 -4.61 0.01
C VAL A 19 15.58 -3.56 0.13
N GLU A 20 16.76 -3.95 0.60
CA GLU A 20 17.92 -3.07 0.78
C GLU A 20 18.50 -2.64 -0.57
N GLU A 21 18.61 -3.58 -1.53
CA GLU A 21 18.97 -3.28 -2.92
C GLU A 21 17.95 -2.31 -3.54
N LEU A 22 16.65 -2.58 -3.42
CA LEU A 22 15.62 -1.69 -3.96
C LEU A 22 15.64 -0.29 -3.35
N SER A 23 16.02 -0.16 -2.08
CA SER A 23 16.13 1.13 -1.40
C SER A 23 17.36 1.91 -1.82
N SER A 24 18.42 1.24 -2.25
CA SER A 24 19.68 1.87 -2.70
C SER A 24 19.66 2.18 -4.21
N MET A 25 18.82 1.49 -4.98
CA MET A 25 18.64 1.72 -6.40
C MET A 25 18.03 3.10 -6.71
N SER A 26 18.39 3.66 -7.87
CA SER A 26 17.74 4.88 -8.36
C SER A 26 16.28 4.63 -8.75
N LEU A 27 15.43 5.63 -8.48
CA LEU A 27 14.04 5.60 -8.93
C LEU A 27 13.94 5.59 -10.46
N TRP A 28 14.76 6.42 -11.12
CA TRP A 28 14.79 6.56 -12.57
C TRP A 28 15.98 5.81 -13.18
N PRO A 29 15.81 5.20 -14.37
CA PRO A 29 16.93 4.64 -15.12
C PRO A 29 17.94 5.75 -15.42
N ALA A 30 19.22 5.42 -15.28
CA ALA A 30 20.31 6.28 -15.73
C ALA A 30 20.34 6.33 -17.28
N GLU A 31 21.41 6.89 -17.85
CA GLU A 31 21.55 7.10 -19.30
C GLU A 31 21.33 5.83 -20.15
N ASP A 32 21.47 4.63 -19.57
CA ASP A 32 21.08 3.37 -20.21
C ASP A 32 19.66 2.91 -19.77
N PRO A 33 18.68 2.85 -20.69
CA PRO A 33 17.32 2.37 -20.43
C PRO A 33 17.24 0.91 -19.96
N SER A 34 18.30 0.12 -20.18
CA SER A 34 18.37 -1.30 -19.83
C SER A 34 18.81 -1.53 -18.39
N ALA A 35 19.35 -0.49 -17.72
CA ALA A 35 19.77 -0.60 -16.34
C ALA A 35 18.57 -0.87 -15.40
N PRO A 36 18.71 -1.77 -14.43
CA PRO A 36 17.64 -2.06 -13.49
C PRO A 36 17.40 -0.82 -12.63
N SER A 37 16.20 -0.25 -12.75
CA SER A 37 15.72 0.87 -11.94
C SER A 37 14.38 0.50 -11.30
N VAL A 38 14.03 1.16 -10.20
CA VAL A 38 12.78 0.85 -9.48
C VAL A 38 11.58 0.96 -10.44
N ILE A 39 11.55 1.97 -11.32
CA ILE A 39 10.48 2.15 -12.31
C ILE A 39 10.37 0.95 -13.26
N THR A 40 11.47 0.45 -13.81
CA THR A 40 11.42 -0.71 -14.73
C THR A 40 10.83 -1.95 -14.07
N LEU A 41 11.05 -2.11 -12.76
CA LEU A 41 10.54 -3.21 -11.95
C LEU A 41 9.09 -3.02 -11.51
N LEU A 42 8.50 -1.83 -11.63
CA LEU A 42 7.12 -1.60 -11.22
C LEU A 42 6.11 -2.07 -12.29
N PRO A 43 4.83 -2.32 -11.90
CA PRO A 43 3.76 -2.60 -12.85
C PRO A 43 3.50 -1.45 -13.82
N SER A 44 2.96 -1.77 -15.01
CA SER A 44 2.70 -0.79 -16.09
C SER A 44 1.94 0.45 -15.65
N ARG A 45 0.92 0.30 -14.79
CA ARG A 45 0.14 1.43 -14.26
C ARG A 45 1.01 2.38 -13.42
N ALA A 46 1.83 1.85 -12.52
CA ALA A 46 2.73 2.64 -11.67
C ALA A 46 3.81 3.33 -12.51
N ARG A 47 4.38 2.63 -13.51
CA ARG A 47 5.29 3.22 -14.51
C ARG A 47 4.67 4.41 -15.23
N ARG A 48 3.44 4.27 -15.72
CA ARG A 48 2.71 5.34 -16.40
C ARG A 48 2.42 6.52 -15.48
N SER A 49 2.03 6.27 -14.23
CA SER A 49 1.82 7.33 -13.24
C SER A 49 3.10 8.12 -12.99
N MET A 50 4.24 7.45 -12.85
CA MET A 50 5.53 8.11 -12.65
C MET A 50 6.00 8.86 -13.90
N ALA A 51 5.85 8.25 -15.09
CA ALA A 51 6.20 8.88 -16.37
C ALA A 51 5.43 10.17 -16.66
N ARG A 52 4.19 10.28 -16.17
CA ARG A 52 3.38 11.50 -16.25
C ARG A 52 3.76 12.56 -15.21
N GLY A 53 4.54 12.19 -14.20
CA GLY A 53 4.86 13.03 -13.07
C GLY A 53 3.84 12.96 -11.93
N PHE A 54 4.30 13.36 -10.75
CA PHE A 54 3.44 13.46 -9.56
C PHE A 54 2.74 14.82 -9.52
N SER A 55 1.53 14.85 -8.95
CA SER A 55 0.90 16.10 -8.51
C SER A 55 1.78 16.77 -7.44
N VAL A 56 1.75 18.11 -7.37
CA VAL A 56 2.40 18.92 -6.32
C VAL A 56 2.05 18.40 -4.92
N GLU A 57 0.80 17.96 -4.72
CA GLU A 57 0.33 17.41 -3.45
C GLU A 57 0.97 16.05 -3.12
N ASN A 58 1.20 15.22 -4.14
CA ASN A 58 1.87 13.93 -4.00
C ASN A 58 3.35 14.13 -3.70
N GLU A 59 3.99 15.12 -4.29
CA GLU A 59 5.37 15.49 -3.99
C GLU A 59 5.52 16.03 -2.56
N HIS A 60 4.58 16.87 -2.10
CA HIS A 60 4.53 17.31 -0.72
C HIS A 60 4.25 16.15 0.26
N PHE A 61 3.48 15.14 -0.16
CA PHE A 61 3.33 13.91 0.62
C PHE A 61 4.64 13.12 0.70
N LEU A 62 5.33 12.93 -0.41
CA LEU A 62 6.62 12.23 -0.46
C LEU A 62 7.67 12.92 0.45
N SER A 63 7.75 14.24 0.41
CA SER A 63 8.67 15.00 1.27
C SER A 63 8.32 14.86 2.76
N ARG A 64 7.03 14.84 3.12
CA ARG A 64 6.58 14.56 4.50
C ARG A 64 6.95 13.16 4.96
N VAL A 65 6.80 12.15 4.10
CA VAL A 65 7.16 10.75 4.41
C VAL A 65 8.68 10.56 4.54
N ARG A 66 9.48 11.32 3.78
CA ARG A 66 10.95 11.32 3.94
C ARG A 66 11.39 11.95 5.25
N ARG A 67 10.70 13.01 5.69
CA ARG A 67 10.99 13.69 6.97
C ARG A 67 10.43 12.96 8.20
N SER A 68 9.50 12.02 8.02
CA SER A 68 8.88 11.31 9.14
C SER A 68 9.81 10.20 9.65
N ASN A 69 10.52 10.46 10.75
CA ASN A 69 11.31 9.47 11.49
C ASN A 69 10.40 8.63 12.40
N GLY A 70 9.61 7.73 11.81
CA GLY A 70 8.73 6.79 12.54
C GLY A 70 7.40 7.38 13.02
N ARG A 71 7.11 8.65 12.74
CA ARG A 71 5.80 9.25 13.02
C ARG A 71 4.79 8.85 11.96
N THR A 72 3.56 8.54 12.38
CA THR A 72 2.46 8.22 11.48
C THR A 72 2.10 9.42 10.60
N VAL A 73 2.22 9.26 9.28
CA VAL A 73 1.89 10.32 8.31
C VAL A 73 0.44 10.16 7.85
N ARG A 74 -0.37 11.20 8.02
CA ARG A 74 -1.76 11.23 7.53
C ARG A 74 -1.82 11.73 6.09
N THR A 75 -2.58 11.03 5.26
CA THR A 75 -2.75 11.37 3.84
C THR A 75 -4.17 11.12 3.33
N HIS A 76 -4.61 12.01 2.44
CA HIS A 76 -5.79 11.80 1.60
C HIS A 76 -5.41 11.24 0.22
N ARG A 77 -4.12 11.19 -0.10
CA ARG A 77 -3.62 10.73 -1.40
C ARG A 77 -3.66 9.20 -1.45
N ARG A 78 -4.66 8.68 -2.16
CA ARG A 78 -4.91 7.24 -2.38
C ARG A 78 -4.33 6.75 -3.71
N ASP A 79 -3.92 7.68 -4.56
CA ASP A 79 -3.37 7.53 -5.89
C ASP A 79 -1.84 7.40 -5.93
N MET A 80 -1.18 7.43 -4.77
CA MET A 80 0.28 7.26 -4.69
C MET A 80 0.65 5.76 -4.74
N PRO A 81 1.57 5.34 -5.64
CA PRO A 81 2.14 4.01 -5.62
C PRO A 81 3.09 3.85 -4.43
N ILE A 82 3.14 2.65 -3.86
CA ILE A 82 4.04 2.30 -2.76
C ILE A 82 5.45 2.11 -3.31
N LEU A 83 6.34 2.99 -2.85
CA LEU A 83 7.76 2.98 -3.14
C LEU A 83 8.53 2.14 -2.13
N PRO A 84 9.72 1.60 -2.49
CA PRO A 84 10.60 0.94 -1.54
C PRO A 84 10.93 1.81 -0.31
N GLU A 85 11.06 3.14 -0.48
CA GLU A 85 11.30 4.11 0.60
C GLU A 85 10.21 4.18 1.69
N PHE A 86 9.04 3.58 1.43
CA PHE A 86 7.90 3.59 2.35
C PHE A 86 7.87 2.36 3.26
N VAL A 87 8.65 1.32 2.95
CA VAL A 87 8.67 0.09 3.73
C VAL A 87 9.09 0.39 5.18
N GLY A 88 8.34 -0.17 6.14
CA GLY A 88 8.58 0.06 7.57
C GLY A 88 8.01 1.38 8.11
N LYS A 89 7.36 2.20 7.28
CA LYS A 89 6.64 3.41 7.73
C LYS A 89 5.15 3.14 7.90
N THR A 90 4.54 3.79 8.89
CA THR A 90 3.10 3.74 9.12
C THR A 90 2.43 4.95 8.47
N ILE A 91 1.53 4.70 7.53
CA ILE A 91 0.80 5.73 6.80
C ILE A 91 -0.68 5.60 7.10
N SER A 92 -1.28 6.69 7.58
CA SER A 92 -2.71 6.79 7.83
C SER A 92 -3.42 7.28 6.57
N VAL A 93 -4.11 6.37 5.86
CA VAL A 93 -4.82 6.65 4.61
C VAL A 93 -6.29 6.98 4.90
N TYR A 94 -6.80 8.06 4.33
CA TYR A 94 -8.21 8.42 4.47
C TYR A 94 -9.13 7.47 3.70
N SER A 95 -10.12 6.89 4.38
CA SER A 95 -11.12 5.97 3.83
C SER A 95 -12.37 6.69 3.30
N GLY A 96 -12.55 7.98 3.62
CA GLY A 96 -13.78 8.75 3.34
C GLY A 96 -14.56 9.14 4.60
N GLN A 97 -14.23 8.50 5.73
CA GLN A 97 -14.78 8.82 7.05
C GLN A 97 -13.66 8.94 8.07
N THR A 98 -12.80 7.93 8.15
CA THR A 98 -11.70 7.83 9.11
C THR A 98 -10.36 7.66 8.42
N PHE A 99 -9.28 7.86 9.18
CA PHE A 99 -7.92 7.57 8.76
C PHE A 99 -7.55 6.17 9.24
N VAL A 100 -7.29 5.28 8.29
CA VAL A 100 -6.88 3.89 8.58
C VAL A 100 -5.36 3.85 8.61
N PRO A 101 -4.72 3.53 9.76
CA PRO A 101 -3.29 3.34 9.84
C PRO A 101 -2.89 2.05 9.13
N VAL A 102 -1.99 2.14 8.16
CA VAL A 102 -1.44 1.02 7.42
C VAL A 102 0.07 0.99 7.64
N GLU A 103 0.58 -0.08 8.22
CA GLU A 103 2.01 -0.36 8.28
C GLU A 103 2.44 -1.01 6.96
N ILE A 104 3.40 -0.38 6.27
CA ILE A 104 3.78 -0.80 4.93
C ILE A 104 4.78 -1.96 5.00
N LYS A 105 4.35 -3.11 4.50
CA LYS A 105 5.16 -4.32 4.37
C LYS A 105 5.85 -4.36 3.00
N PRO A 106 6.99 -5.07 2.87
CA PRO A 106 7.68 -5.26 1.59
C PRO A 106 6.80 -5.84 0.47
N GLU A 107 5.86 -6.72 0.83
CA GLU A 107 4.90 -7.34 -0.09
C GLU A 107 3.98 -6.34 -0.80
N MET A 108 3.86 -5.12 -0.27
CA MET A 108 2.98 -4.07 -0.79
C MET A 108 3.65 -3.20 -1.86
N ILE A 109 4.92 -3.42 -2.19
CA ILE A 109 5.65 -2.63 -3.19
C ILE A 109 4.96 -2.74 -4.56
N GLY A 110 4.71 -1.59 -5.19
CA GLY A 110 4.07 -1.49 -6.50
C GLY A 110 2.54 -1.51 -6.51
N HIS A 111 1.91 -1.67 -5.34
CA HIS A 111 0.48 -1.41 -5.13
C HIS A 111 0.21 0.07 -4.85
N TYR A 112 -1.04 0.51 -4.94
CA TYR A 112 -1.45 1.86 -4.55
C TYR A 112 -1.91 1.93 -3.10
N LEU A 113 -1.64 3.04 -2.40
CA LEU A 113 -2.09 3.25 -1.01
C LEU A 113 -3.60 3.08 -0.83
N GLY A 114 -4.38 3.45 -1.84
CA GLY A 114 -5.84 3.30 -1.83
C GLY A 114 -6.32 1.85 -1.75
N GLU A 115 -5.52 0.86 -2.15
CA GLU A 115 -5.91 -0.55 -2.12
C GLU A 115 -6.02 -1.08 -0.67
N PHE A 116 -5.23 -0.51 0.25
CA PHE A 116 -5.16 -0.95 1.64
C PHE A 116 -6.18 -0.28 2.56
N ALA A 117 -6.91 0.73 2.06
CA ALA A 117 -7.92 1.46 2.84
C ALA A 117 -9.28 1.35 2.16
N ILE A 118 -10.07 0.35 2.56
CA ILE A 118 -11.41 0.11 1.98
C ILE A 118 -12.32 1.32 2.26
N THR A 119 -13.05 1.79 1.24
CA THR A 119 -13.96 2.95 1.33
C THR A 119 -15.40 2.58 1.68
N ARG A 120 -15.81 1.34 1.40
CA ARG A 120 -17.16 0.83 1.61
C ARG A 120 -17.16 -0.38 2.53
N ARG A 121 -18.15 -0.48 3.41
CA ARG A 121 -18.30 -1.69 4.23
C ARG A 121 -18.83 -2.83 3.35
N GLY A 122 -18.30 -4.03 3.54
CA GLY A 122 -18.89 -5.23 2.94
C GLY A 122 -20.29 -5.42 3.49
N VAL A 123 -21.28 -5.54 2.61
CA VAL A 123 -22.65 -5.86 3.01
C VAL A 123 -22.77 -7.38 2.94
N ALA A 124 -23.04 -8.00 4.08
CA ALA A 124 -23.44 -9.40 4.13
C ALA A 124 -24.97 -9.46 4.20
N HIS A 125 -25.59 -10.16 3.25
CA HIS A 125 -27.01 -10.47 3.33
C HIS A 125 -27.18 -11.59 4.36
N SER A 126 -27.65 -11.24 5.55
CA SER A 126 -28.11 -12.22 6.55
C SER A 126 -29.52 -12.71 6.22
N GLY A 127 -29.98 -13.73 6.95
CA GLY A 127 -31.33 -14.27 6.79
C GLY A 127 -32.42 -13.18 6.92
N PRO A 128 -33.61 -13.42 6.34
CA PRO A 128 -34.71 -12.47 6.39
C PRO A 128 -34.96 -11.99 7.83
N GLY A 129 -34.89 -10.67 8.05
CA GLY A 129 -35.20 -10.05 9.35
C GLY A 129 -34.02 -9.81 10.30
N VAL A 130 -32.82 -10.30 10.01
CA VAL A 130 -31.62 -9.97 10.80
C VAL A 130 -30.68 -9.15 9.92
N GLY A 131 -30.17 -8.02 10.41
CA GLY A 131 -29.10 -7.28 9.75
C GLY A 131 -29.50 -6.24 8.68
N ALA A 132 -29.97 -5.09 9.16
CA ALA A 132 -29.55 -3.78 8.63
C ALA A 132 -29.81 -3.47 7.13
N THR A 133 -31.06 -3.55 6.68
CA THR A 133 -31.57 -2.60 5.68
C THR A 133 -32.47 -1.60 6.39
N ARG A 134 -32.51 -0.32 5.94
CA ARG A 134 -33.43 0.69 6.50
C ARG A 134 -34.91 0.25 6.50
N SER A 135 -35.25 -0.79 5.74
CA SER A 135 -36.56 -1.44 5.70
C SER A 135 -36.82 -2.43 6.84
N SER A 136 -35.79 -2.88 7.59
CA SER A 136 -35.98 -3.79 8.74
C SER A 136 -36.22 -3.07 10.07
N LYS A 137 -36.33 -1.72 10.06
CA LYS A 137 -36.66 -0.93 11.26
C LYS A 137 -38.09 -1.17 11.77
N HIS A 138 -38.95 -1.75 10.94
CA HIS A 138 -40.32 -2.08 11.29
C HIS A 138 -40.57 -3.57 11.11
N VAL A 139 -40.07 -4.36 12.07
CA VAL A 139 -40.56 -5.72 12.27
C VAL A 139 -41.58 -5.63 13.41
N PRO A 140 -42.88 -5.84 13.15
CA PRO A 140 -43.84 -5.96 14.24
C PRO A 140 -43.51 -7.25 15.00
N LEU A 141 -42.91 -7.10 16.18
CA LEU A 141 -42.82 -8.18 17.14
C LEU A 141 -44.26 -8.54 17.53
N LYS A 142 -44.61 -9.81 17.36
CA LYS A 142 -45.89 -10.36 17.83
C LYS A 142 -45.85 -10.58 19.33
#